data_AF-A0A7Z0QDE1-F1
#
_entry.id   AF-A0A7Z0QDE1-F1
#
_cell.length_a   1.000
_cell.length_b   1.000
_cell.length_c   1.000
_cell.angle_alpha   90.00
_cell.angle_beta   90.00
_cell.angle_gamma   90.00
#
_symmetry.space_group_name_H-M   'P 1'
#
loop_
_entity.id
_entity.type
_entity.pdbx_description
1 polymer ?
#
loop_
_entity_poly.entity_id
_entity_poly.type
_entity_poly.pdbx_seq_one_letter_code
_entity_poly.pdbx_strand_id
1 'polypeptide(L)'
;MKFETKVLVFVLTVLPSDIWAQSLDRMTPETPPLLWRDGYVNWRGKLVKPRWQMMSADDGTKFAIDLSKKSAHYAAAYIVDGEAFNKSNLFELQFDCAAKVFEVITSMDLKRAQIVETKARQLVCDDAQEIR
;
A
#
# COMPACT_ATOMS: atom_id res chain seq x y z
N MET A 1 -55.68 24.87 -37.88
CA MET A 1 -55.53 23.40 -37.83
C MET A 1 -54.98 23.03 -36.47
N LYS A 2 -55.77 22.29 -35.69
CA LYS A 2 -55.43 21.80 -34.35
C LYS A 2 -54.60 20.53 -34.49
N PHE A 3 -53.49 20.41 -33.77
CA PHE A 3 -52.83 19.14 -33.53
C PHE A 3 -52.56 18.97 -32.04
N GLU A 4 -52.93 17.79 -31.57
CA GLU A 4 -53.32 17.45 -30.22
C GLU A 4 -52.11 17.13 -29.34
N THR A 5 -52.11 17.69 -28.14
CA THR A 5 -51.17 17.35 -27.06
C THR A 5 -51.56 15.99 -26.47
N LYS A 6 -50.80 14.93 -26.78
CA LYS A 6 -50.95 13.64 -26.12
C LYS A 6 -50.27 13.69 -24.75
N VAL A 7 -51.08 13.89 -23.71
CA VAL A 7 -50.68 13.76 -22.31
C VAL A 7 -50.57 12.27 -21.99
N LEU A 8 -49.34 11.80 -21.73
CA LEU A 8 -49.10 10.45 -21.25
C LEU A 8 -49.24 10.45 -19.73
N VAL A 9 -50.37 9.93 -19.25
CA VAL A 9 -50.65 9.68 -17.84
C VAL A 9 -49.93 8.39 -17.45
N PHE A 10 -48.84 8.51 -16.70
CA PHE A 10 -48.23 7.36 -16.02
C PHE A 10 -48.87 7.22 -14.63
N VAL A 11 -49.66 6.16 -14.46
CA VAL A 11 -50.27 5.76 -13.19
C VAL A 11 -49.18 5.19 -12.29
N LEU A 12 -48.92 5.88 -11.16
CA LEU A 12 -48.09 5.37 -10.07
C LEU A 12 -48.84 4.24 -9.36
N THR A 13 -48.46 2.99 -9.65
CA THR A 13 -48.87 1.84 -8.83
C THR A 13 -48.03 1.83 -7.56
N VAL A 14 -48.64 2.23 -6.44
CA VAL A 14 -48.10 2.04 -5.10
C VAL A 14 -48.23 0.56 -4.75
N LEU A 15 -47.11 -0.16 -4.71
CA LEU A 15 -47.06 -1.50 -4.11
C LEU A 15 -46.66 -1.35 -2.64
N PRO A 16 -47.45 -1.83 -1.68
CA PRO A 16 -47.02 -1.98 -0.30
C PRO A 16 -46.27 -3.31 -0.19
N SER A 17 -44.95 -3.24 -0.05
CA SER A 17 -44.13 -4.40 0.30
C SER A 17 -43.15 -3.99 1.38
N ASP A 18 -43.67 -3.62 2.55
CA ASP A 18 -42.99 -3.94 3.78
C ASP A 18 -42.91 -5.47 3.84
N ILE A 19 -41.70 -6.02 3.86
CA ILE A 19 -41.26 -7.19 4.63
C ILE A 19 -39.87 -7.59 4.10
N TRP A 20 -38.89 -7.45 5.00
CA TRP A 20 -37.60 -8.14 5.00
C TRP A 20 -36.65 -7.91 3.83
N ALA A 21 -35.84 -6.86 4.00
CA ALA A 21 -34.41 -7.01 3.81
C ALA A 21 -33.65 -6.59 5.09
N GLN A 22 -34.05 -7.14 6.25
CA GLN A 22 -33.07 -7.39 7.31
C GLN A 22 -32.26 -8.61 6.85
N SER A 23 -31.40 -8.39 5.86
CA SER A 23 -30.29 -9.30 5.61
C SER A 23 -29.37 -9.14 6.81
N LEU A 24 -29.65 -9.97 7.81
CA LEU A 24 -28.74 -10.55 8.78
C LEU A 24 -27.33 -9.98 8.63
N ASP A 25 -26.89 -9.23 9.64
CA ASP A 25 -25.49 -9.06 10.00
C ASP A 25 -24.68 -10.26 9.50
N ARG A 26 -24.11 -10.12 8.29
CA ARG A 26 -22.89 -10.86 8.00
C ARG A 26 -21.88 -10.16 8.87
N MET A 27 -21.80 -10.60 10.12
CA MET A 27 -20.53 -10.64 10.83
C MET A 27 -19.59 -11.44 9.93
N THR A 28 -19.02 -10.76 8.93
CA THR A 28 -17.72 -11.15 8.40
C THR A 28 -16.86 -11.35 9.64
N PRO A 29 -16.25 -12.53 9.83
CA PRO A 29 -15.21 -12.65 10.84
C PRO A 29 -14.28 -11.47 10.61
N GLU A 30 -14.11 -10.61 11.62
CA GLU A 30 -13.12 -9.54 11.56
C GLU A 30 -11.78 -10.26 11.42
N THR A 31 -11.35 -10.44 10.17
CA THR A 31 -10.06 -11.02 9.87
C THR A 31 -9.08 -10.07 10.53
N PRO A 32 -8.25 -10.54 11.48
CA PRO A 32 -7.33 -9.65 12.15
C PRO A 32 -6.51 -8.90 11.12
N PRO A 33 -6.29 -7.59 11.30
CA PRO A 33 -5.49 -6.82 10.36
C PRO A 33 -4.11 -7.46 10.25
N LEU A 34 -3.58 -7.57 9.03
CA LEU A 34 -2.21 -8.00 8.81
C LEU A 34 -1.29 -7.08 9.63
N LEU A 35 -0.44 -7.63 10.49
CA LEU A 35 0.57 -6.84 11.18
C LEU A 35 1.75 -6.62 10.25
N TRP A 36 2.31 -5.41 10.22
CA TRP A 36 3.42 -5.10 9.31
C TRP A 36 4.66 -5.98 9.57
N ARG A 37 4.83 -6.44 10.81
CA ARG A 37 5.92 -7.33 11.22
C ARG A 37 5.82 -8.72 10.60
N ASP A 38 4.60 -9.17 10.34
CA ASP A 38 4.33 -10.52 9.84
C ASP A 38 4.40 -10.60 8.32
N GLY A 39 4.11 -9.50 7.64
CA GLY A 39 4.12 -9.45 6.19
C GLY A 39 3.79 -8.08 5.60
N TYR A 40 4.07 -7.95 4.31
CA TYR A 40 3.57 -6.86 3.49
C TYR A 40 3.05 -7.38 2.15
N VAL A 41 2.09 -6.65 1.58
CA VAL A 41 1.60 -6.93 0.22
C VAL A 41 2.39 -6.05 -0.75
N ASN A 42 3.16 -6.68 -1.64
CA ASN A 42 3.96 -5.95 -2.62
C ASN A 42 3.10 -5.35 -3.75
N TRP A 43 3.72 -4.59 -4.65
CA TRP A 43 3.06 -3.95 -5.78
C TRP A 43 2.34 -4.92 -6.73
N ARG A 44 2.75 -6.20 -6.75
CA ARG A 44 2.09 -7.28 -7.51
C ARG A 44 0.91 -7.93 -6.76
N GLY A 45 0.56 -7.44 -5.56
CA GLY A 45 -0.49 -8.01 -4.73
C GLY A 45 -0.09 -9.29 -3.99
N LYS A 46 1.19 -9.67 -3.97
CA LYS A 46 1.67 -10.87 -3.28
C LYS A 46 2.07 -10.55 -1.85
N LEU A 47 1.61 -11.37 -0.89
CA LEU A 47 2.09 -11.35 0.48
C LEU A 47 3.54 -11.84 0.56
N VAL A 48 4.40 -11.01 1.14
CA VAL A 48 5.82 -11.27 1.35
C VAL A 48 6.10 -11.35 2.83
N LYS A 49 6.88 -12.37 3.26
CA LYS A 49 7.40 -12.46 4.62
C LYS A 49 8.76 -11.72 4.68
N PRO A 50 8.85 -10.58 5.39
CA PRO A 50 10.03 -9.75 5.44
C PRO A 50 11.09 -10.29 6.40
N ARG A 51 12.33 -9.81 6.22
CA ARG A 51 13.37 -9.85 7.25
C ARG A 51 13.70 -8.42 7.68
N TRP A 52 12.79 -7.83 8.45
CA TRP A 52 12.89 -6.44 8.84
C TRP A 52 14.14 -6.15 9.67
N GLN A 53 14.89 -5.15 9.23
CA GLN A 53 15.89 -4.46 10.01
C GLN A 53 15.33 -3.11 10.44
N MET A 54 15.22 -2.90 11.76
CA MET A 54 14.68 -1.68 12.33
C MET A 54 15.71 -0.55 12.31
N MET A 55 15.27 0.64 11.93
CA MET A 55 16.12 1.80 11.75
C MET A 55 15.43 3.08 12.22
N SER A 56 16.20 4.15 12.31
CA SER A 56 15.73 5.49 12.62
C SER A 56 16.36 6.49 11.67
N ALA A 57 15.55 7.38 11.14
CA ALA A 57 16.03 8.53 10.38
C ALA A 57 16.46 9.64 11.34
N ASP A 58 17.19 10.63 10.81
CA ASP A 58 17.72 11.75 11.60
C ASP A 58 16.60 12.64 12.19
N ASP A 59 15.41 12.62 11.59
CA ASP A 59 14.21 13.30 12.09
C ASP A 59 13.45 12.52 13.18
N GLY A 60 13.96 11.35 13.58
CA GLY A 60 13.36 10.48 14.59
C GLY A 60 12.35 9.47 14.03
N THR A 61 12.00 9.54 12.74
CA THR A 61 11.09 8.59 12.09
C THR A 61 11.63 7.17 12.20
N LYS A 62 10.80 6.25 12.72
CA LYS A 62 11.10 4.82 12.77
C LYS A 62 10.66 4.14 11.49
N PHE A 63 11.53 3.34 10.91
CA PHE A 63 11.22 2.55 9.73
C PHE A 63 11.93 1.20 9.77
N ALA A 64 11.43 0.26 8.98
CA ALA A 64 11.99 -1.07 8.80
C ALA A 64 12.45 -1.24 7.35
N ILE A 65 13.56 -1.93 7.10
CA ILE A 65 14.02 -2.29 5.76
C ILE A 65 14.11 -3.82 5.62
N ASP A 66 13.59 -4.33 4.51
CA ASP A 66 13.71 -5.72 4.08
C ASP A 66 14.58 -5.78 2.81
N LEU A 67 15.78 -6.32 2.98
CA LEU A 67 16.76 -6.57 1.90
C LEU A 67 16.74 -8.04 1.44
N SER A 68 15.75 -8.84 1.87
CA SER A 68 15.75 -10.29 1.61
C SER A 68 15.50 -10.67 0.15
N LYS A 69 15.02 -9.74 -0.69
CA LYS A 69 14.88 -10.01 -2.13
C LYS A 69 16.26 -10.09 -2.78
N LYS A 70 16.44 -11.12 -3.61
CA LYS A 70 17.73 -11.52 -4.21
C LYS A 70 18.35 -10.51 -5.20
N SER A 71 17.66 -9.46 -5.62
CA SER A 71 18.26 -8.47 -6.53
C SER A 71 19.13 -7.52 -5.74
N ALA A 72 20.42 -7.41 -6.10
CA ALA A 72 21.43 -6.58 -5.43
C ALA A 72 21.11 -5.07 -5.36
N HIS A 73 19.98 -4.64 -5.93
CA HIS A 73 19.61 -3.24 -6.02
C HIS A 73 18.14 -2.99 -5.67
N TYR A 74 17.60 -3.73 -4.71
CA TYR A 74 16.22 -3.55 -4.26
C TYR A 74 16.14 -3.50 -2.73
N ALA A 75 15.25 -2.66 -2.24
CA ALA A 75 14.80 -2.68 -0.85
C ALA A 75 13.30 -2.50 -0.75
N ALA A 76 12.66 -3.20 0.18
CA ALA A 76 11.37 -2.78 0.70
C ALA A 76 11.61 -2.02 2.00
N ALA A 77 11.04 -0.83 2.15
CA ALA A 77 11.05 -0.09 3.41
C ALA A 77 9.62 0.10 3.93
N TYR A 78 9.44 0.19 5.24
CA TYR A 78 8.15 0.40 5.88
C TYR A 78 8.26 1.44 7.00
N ILE A 79 7.54 2.55 6.93
CA ILE A 79 7.47 3.51 8.04
C ILE A 79 6.57 2.93 9.14
N VAL A 80 7.09 2.86 10.36
CA VAL A 80 6.36 2.29 11.49
C VAL A 80 5.48 3.36 12.12
N ASP A 81 4.18 3.22 11.88
CA ASP A 81 3.12 4.07 12.41
C ASP A 81 1.94 3.19 12.86
N GLY A 82 2.16 2.47 13.97
CA GLY A 82 1.24 1.46 14.49
C GLY A 82 1.63 0.02 14.14
N GLU A 83 0.80 -0.94 14.58
CA GLU A 83 1.04 -2.38 14.40
C GLU A 83 0.41 -2.94 13.12
N ALA A 84 -0.74 -2.41 12.72
CA ALA A 84 -1.42 -2.81 11.50
C ALA A 84 -0.61 -2.39 10.25
N PHE A 85 -0.58 -3.27 9.26
CA PHE A 85 0.01 -3.00 7.97
C PHE A 85 -0.83 -1.96 7.24
N ASN A 86 -0.19 -0.85 6.90
CA ASN A 86 -0.72 0.19 6.04
C ASN A 86 0.09 0.22 4.75
N LYS A 87 -0.54 -0.05 3.61
CA LYS A 87 0.13 0.00 2.30
C LYS A 87 0.74 1.38 2.03
N SER A 88 0.15 2.45 2.55
CA SER A 88 0.66 3.82 2.48
C SER A 88 1.87 4.07 3.40
N ASN A 89 2.44 3.04 4.02
CA ASN A 89 3.70 3.15 4.72
C ASN A 89 4.78 2.26 4.07
N LEU A 90 4.44 1.51 3.01
CA LEU A 90 5.36 0.63 2.29
C LEU A 90 6.01 1.37 1.11
N PHE A 91 7.32 1.21 0.98
CA PHE A 91 8.16 1.72 -0.09
C PHE A 91 8.85 0.54 -0.76
N GLU A 92 8.73 0.43 -2.08
CA GLU A 92 9.55 -0.49 -2.85
C GLU A 92 10.50 0.33 -3.70
N LEU A 93 11.79 0.17 -3.42
CA LEU A 93 12.86 0.99 -3.96
C LEU A 93 13.73 0.11 -4.84
N GLN A 94 13.95 0.55 -6.07
CA GLN A 94 14.93 -0.04 -6.97
C GLN A 94 16.03 0.97 -7.25
N PHE A 95 17.27 0.55 -7.05
CA PHE A 95 18.45 1.39 -7.17
C PHE A 95 19.21 1.01 -8.45
N ASP A 96 19.85 2.00 -9.05
CA ASP A 96 21.05 1.79 -9.83
C ASP A 96 22.21 2.33 -8.96
N CYS A 97 23.18 1.48 -8.63
CA CYS A 97 24.32 1.90 -7.82
C CYS A 97 25.46 2.48 -8.68
N ALA A 98 25.39 2.36 -10.00
CA ALA A 98 26.39 2.85 -10.95
C ALA A 98 25.99 4.21 -11.56
N ALA A 99 24.73 4.39 -11.92
CA ALA A 99 24.14 5.69 -12.20
C ALA A 99 23.24 6.06 -11.02
N LYS A 100 23.29 7.29 -10.50
CA LYS A 100 22.50 7.75 -9.33
C LYS A 100 20.96 7.75 -9.55
N VAL A 101 20.45 6.97 -10.50
CA VAL A 101 19.05 6.85 -10.87
C VAL A 101 18.39 5.84 -9.93
N PHE A 102 17.29 6.24 -9.32
CA PHE A 102 16.48 5.36 -8.48
C PHE A 102 15.05 5.41 -8.99
N GLU A 103 14.40 4.25 -9.04
CA GLU A 103 12.98 4.13 -9.34
C GLU A 103 12.25 3.81 -8.05
N VAL A 104 11.39 4.73 -7.64
CA VAL A 104 10.48 4.57 -6.51
C VAL A 104 9.20 3.93 -7.06
N ILE A 105 9.03 2.63 -6.85
CA ILE A 105 7.82 1.91 -7.27
C ILE A 105 6.78 2.04 -6.14
N THR A 106 6.36 3.28 -5.84
CA THR A 106 5.29 3.54 -4.87
C THR A 106 4.43 4.74 -5.28
N SER A 107 3.18 4.72 -4.83
CA SER A 107 2.12 5.67 -5.13
C SER A 107 2.09 6.87 -4.16
N MET A 108 3.23 7.32 -3.64
CA MET A 108 3.30 8.23 -2.49
C MET A 108 4.16 9.49 -2.67
N ASP A 109 3.98 10.44 -1.75
CA ASP A 109 4.67 11.74 -1.70
C ASP A 109 6.20 11.58 -1.59
N LEU A 110 6.92 12.28 -2.47
CA LEU A 110 8.37 12.29 -2.59
C LEU A 110 9.10 12.64 -1.29
N LYS A 111 8.55 13.50 -0.42
CA LYS A 111 9.21 13.90 0.83
C LYS A 111 9.34 12.74 1.80
N ARG A 112 8.33 11.87 1.88
CA ARG A 112 8.38 10.70 2.77
C ARG A 112 9.35 9.64 2.26
N ALA A 113 9.47 9.48 0.94
CA ALA A 113 10.44 8.58 0.34
C ALA A 113 11.88 9.02 0.67
N GLN A 114 12.17 10.32 0.63
CA GLN A 114 13.51 10.86 0.92
C GLN A 114 14.03 10.51 2.32
N ILE A 115 13.14 10.37 3.32
CA ILE A 115 13.48 9.99 4.70
C ILE A 115 14.18 8.63 4.75
N VAL A 116 13.66 7.66 3.97
CA VAL A 116 14.14 6.28 3.99
C VAL A 116 15.15 5.99 2.87
N GLU A 117 15.11 6.77 1.79
CA GLU A 117 15.90 6.55 0.57
C GLU A 117 17.40 6.54 0.84
N THR A 118 17.92 7.56 1.54
CA THR A 118 19.36 7.69 1.77
C THR A 118 19.93 6.50 2.52
N LYS A 119 19.23 6.04 3.56
CA LYS A 119 19.64 4.87 4.35
C LYS A 119 19.48 3.57 3.57
N ALA A 120 18.36 3.39 2.86
CA ALA A 120 18.16 2.22 2.02
C ALA A 120 19.21 2.12 0.91
N ARG A 121 19.58 3.23 0.28
CA ARG A 121 20.64 3.28 -0.74
C ARG A 121 21.99 2.89 -0.17
N GLN A 122 22.37 3.44 0.98
CA GLN A 122 23.63 3.08 1.65
C GLN A 122 23.71 1.57 1.88
N LEU A 123 22.66 0.98 2.45
CA LEU A 123 22.65 -0.47 2.72
C LEU A 123 22.67 -1.32 1.45
N VAL A 124 22.04 -0.86 0.37
CA VAL A 124 21.97 -1.61 -0.88
C VAL A 124 23.25 -1.46 -1.72
N CYS A 125 23.84 -0.26 -1.76
CA CYS A 125 24.96 0.06 -2.64
C CYS A 125 26.33 0.00 -1.95
N ASP A 126 26.43 0.26 -0.65
CA ASP A 126 27.71 0.23 0.08
C ASP A 126 28.09 -1.21 0.45
N ASP A 127 27.13 -2.09 0.81
CA ASP A 127 27.37 -3.54 0.99
C ASP A 127 27.82 -4.23 -0.32
N ALA A 128 27.53 -3.65 -1.49
CA ALA A 128 28.00 -4.16 -2.78
C ALA A 128 29.50 -3.87 -3.03
N GLN A 129 30.11 -2.94 -2.29
CA GLN A 129 31.53 -2.58 -2.44
C GLN A 129 32.48 -3.39 -1.56
N GLU A 130 32.02 -4.01 -0.46
CA GLU A 130 32.87 -4.87 0.39
C GLU A 130 33.16 -6.27 -0.20
N ILE A 131 32.52 -6.65 -1.32
CA ILE A 131 32.71 -7.95 -1.99
C ILE A 131 33.66 -7.86 -3.20
N ARG A 132 34.43 -6.77 -3.36
CA ARG A 132 35.44 -6.63 -4.43
C ARG A 132 36.87 -6.74 -3.94
#